data_AF-A0A9E4A7X3-F1
#
_entry.id   AF-A0A9E4A7X3-F1
#
_cell.length_a   1.000
_cell.length_b   1.000
_cell.length_c   1.000
_cell.angle_alpha   90.00
_cell.angle_beta   90.00
_cell.angle_gamma   90.00
#
_symmetry.space_group_name_H-M   'P 1'
#
loop_
_entity.id
_entity.type
_entity.pdbx_description
1 polymer ?
#
loop_
_entity_poly.entity_id
_entity_poly.type
_entity_poly.pdbx_seq_one_letter_code
_entity_poly.pdbx_strand_id
1 'polypeptide(L)'
;MYVEGLLSSLTRVKKAHSLRASSWDTTGRNNDAWNIEPNETRVLADIKGPGCINHIWMTQRDGYRNVLLRAFWDDEEHPSVLCPLGDFFGLGNEIVNSYDSLLFSASTAGNNQFNTGCALNCYVQMPFNKSARIELVNEGDEMHRQYFYIDYELYKQSLDDDVAYFHTQFRRENPCDGWGHEIRVNTPEANIVNA
;
A
#
# COMPACT_ATOMS: atom_id res chain seq x y z
N MET A 1 25.28 28.17 0.53
CA MET A 1 25.06 26.81 1.05
C MET A 1 23.68 26.37 0.60
N TYR A 2 23.58 25.41 -0.32
CA TYR A 2 22.31 24.76 -0.61
C TYR A 2 22.14 23.64 0.41
N VAL A 3 20.99 23.62 1.07
CA VAL A 3 20.66 22.58 2.05
C VAL A 3 20.28 21.34 1.26
N GLU A 4 21.17 20.35 1.22
CA GLU A 4 20.81 19.00 0.79
C GLU A 4 19.95 18.34 1.88
N GLY A 5 18.91 17.63 1.48
CA GLY A 5 17.98 16.98 2.41
C GLY A 5 16.62 16.68 1.79
N LEU A 6 15.76 15.98 2.54
CA LEU A 6 14.44 15.49 2.10
C LEU A 6 13.56 16.58 1.46
N LEU A 7 13.63 17.82 1.99
CA LEU A 7 12.78 18.93 1.55
C LEU A 7 13.49 19.90 0.60
N SER A 8 14.74 19.62 0.21
CA SER A 8 15.57 20.53 -0.59
C SER A 8 14.97 20.88 -1.96
N SER A 9 14.18 19.98 -2.53
CA SER A 9 13.53 20.16 -3.83
C SER A 9 12.06 20.59 -3.75
N LEU A 10 11.49 20.82 -2.55
CA LEU A 10 10.06 21.09 -2.38
C LEU A 10 9.58 22.34 -3.12
N THR A 11 10.45 23.35 -3.26
CA THR A 11 10.14 24.61 -3.96
C THR A 11 10.52 24.59 -5.45
N ARG A 12 10.90 23.43 -5.99
CA ARG A 12 11.27 23.28 -7.40
C ARG A 12 10.07 22.86 -8.22
N VAL A 13 9.84 23.57 -9.32
CA VAL A 13 8.81 23.21 -10.29
C VAL A 13 9.20 21.89 -10.95
N LYS A 14 8.39 20.85 -10.73
CA LYS A 14 8.52 19.56 -11.43
C LYS A 14 7.74 19.62 -12.76
N LYS A 15 8.33 19.06 -13.82
CA LYS A 15 7.66 18.85 -15.11
C LYS A 15 6.91 17.51 -15.08
N ALA A 16 5.85 17.46 -14.29
CA ALA A 16 5.01 16.28 -14.13
C ALA A 16 3.53 16.64 -14.26
N HIS A 17 2.68 15.66 -14.53
CA HIS A 17 1.23 15.79 -14.47
C HIS A 17 0.72 14.91 -13.33
N SER A 18 0.09 15.50 -12.32
CA SER A 18 -0.49 14.76 -11.19
C SER A 18 -1.89 14.26 -11.54
N LEU A 19 -2.15 12.98 -11.28
CA LEU A 19 -3.45 12.33 -11.50
C LEU A 19 -3.79 11.43 -10.31
N ARG A 20 -5.06 11.02 -10.25
CA ARG A 20 -5.60 10.09 -9.26
C ARG A 20 -6.52 9.08 -9.92
N ALA A 21 -6.32 7.80 -9.62
CA ALA A 21 -7.36 6.78 -9.74
C ALA A 21 -8.03 6.60 -8.39
N SER A 22 -9.36 6.53 -8.34
CA SER A 22 -10.09 6.42 -7.09
C SER A 22 -11.42 5.71 -7.22
N SER A 23 -11.97 5.28 -6.08
CA SER A 23 -13.28 4.64 -5.98
C SER A 23 -14.48 5.59 -6.10
N TRP A 24 -14.25 6.85 -6.49
CA TRP A 24 -15.29 7.90 -6.49
C TRP A 24 -16.51 7.55 -7.36
N ASP A 25 -17.67 8.05 -6.94
CA ASP A 25 -18.92 7.87 -7.65
C ASP A 25 -18.99 8.78 -8.88
N THR A 26 -18.83 8.19 -10.07
CA THR A 26 -18.82 8.91 -11.34
C THR A 26 -20.16 9.55 -11.71
N THR A 27 -21.24 9.22 -11.00
CA THR A 27 -22.54 9.91 -11.13
C THR A 27 -22.59 11.23 -10.37
N GLY A 28 -21.59 11.51 -9.53
CA GLY A 28 -21.53 12.68 -8.67
C GLY A 28 -22.35 12.54 -7.37
N ARG A 29 -22.76 11.32 -7.02
CA ARG A 29 -23.39 11.00 -5.72
C ARG A 29 -22.33 10.56 -4.72
N ASN A 30 -22.71 9.75 -3.72
CA ASN A 30 -21.88 9.44 -2.54
C ASN A 30 -21.64 7.92 -2.37
N ASN A 31 -21.73 7.14 -3.45
CA ASN A 31 -21.35 5.72 -3.40
C ASN A 31 -19.89 5.54 -3.81
N ASP A 32 -18.98 6.20 -3.08
CA ASP A 32 -17.55 6.30 -3.40
C ASP A 32 -16.72 5.07 -3.02
N ALA A 33 -17.34 3.89 -2.99
CA ALA A 33 -16.69 2.61 -2.76
C ALA A 33 -17.07 1.60 -3.83
N TRP A 34 -16.10 0.76 -4.17
CA TRP A 34 -16.31 -0.35 -5.05
C TRP A 34 -16.58 -1.61 -4.23
N ASN A 35 -17.47 -2.46 -4.76
CA ASN A 35 -17.70 -3.80 -4.24
C ASN A 35 -16.91 -4.78 -5.11
N ILE A 36 -16.20 -5.70 -4.48
CA ILE A 36 -15.39 -6.72 -5.13
C ILE A 36 -15.92 -8.06 -4.63
N GLU A 37 -16.54 -8.83 -5.52
CA GLU A 37 -17.20 -10.08 -5.15
C GLU A 37 -16.19 -11.18 -4.76
N PRO A 38 -16.62 -12.24 -4.06
CA PRO A 38 -15.75 -13.38 -3.74
C PRO A 38 -15.06 -13.95 -4.99
N ASN A 39 -13.75 -14.18 -4.90
CA ASN A 39 -12.87 -14.65 -6.00
C ASN A 39 -12.73 -13.67 -7.19
N GLU A 40 -13.25 -12.44 -7.09
CA GLU A 40 -13.05 -11.42 -8.11
C GLU A 40 -11.63 -10.83 -8.01
N THR A 41 -11.00 -10.62 -9.18
CA THR A 41 -9.86 -9.72 -9.34
C THR A 41 -10.33 -8.41 -9.92
N ARG A 42 -10.08 -7.31 -9.22
CA ARG A 42 -10.46 -5.96 -9.63
C ARG A 42 -9.22 -5.12 -9.91
N VAL A 43 -9.10 -4.61 -11.13
CA VAL A 43 -8.08 -3.62 -11.48
C VAL A 43 -8.51 -2.26 -10.93
N LEU A 44 -7.76 -1.75 -9.95
CA LEU A 44 -8.00 -0.43 -9.34
C LEU A 44 -7.42 0.69 -10.21
N ALA A 45 -6.27 0.44 -10.82
CA ALA A 45 -5.60 1.37 -11.74
C ALA A 45 -4.85 0.60 -12.82
N ASP A 46 -4.97 1.05 -14.07
CA ASP A 46 -4.14 0.64 -15.21
C ASP A 46 -3.58 1.91 -15.87
N ILE A 47 -2.34 2.24 -15.54
CA ILE A 47 -1.69 3.50 -15.85
C ILE A 47 -0.66 3.27 -16.97
N LYS A 48 -0.63 4.17 -17.96
CA LYS A 48 0.31 4.11 -19.10
C LYS A 48 1.28 5.29 -19.09
N GLY A 49 2.49 5.03 -19.57
CA GLY A 49 3.58 5.99 -19.68
C GLY A 49 4.58 5.89 -18.53
N PRO A 50 5.67 6.66 -18.57
CA PRO A 50 6.59 6.76 -17.46
C PRO A 50 5.98 7.63 -16.35
N GLY A 51 6.13 7.18 -15.11
CA GLY A 51 5.52 7.84 -13.97
C GLY A 51 6.00 7.29 -12.64
N CYS A 52 5.38 7.78 -11.57
CA CYS A 52 5.61 7.30 -10.21
C CYS A 52 4.31 7.38 -9.42
N ILE A 53 3.87 6.25 -8.86
CA ILE A 53 2.86 6.26 -7.80
C ILE A 53 3.56 6.79 -6.55
N ASN A 54 3.00 7.83 -5.96
CA ASN A 54 3.62 8.54 -4.83
C ASN A 54 2.75 8.56 -3.57
N HIS A 55 1.49 8.14 -3.68
CA HIS A 55 0.62 7.96 -2.55
C HIS A 55 -0.49 6.94 -2.86
N ILE A 56 -0.71 6.02 -1.92
CA ILE A 56 -1.85 5.12 -1.92
C ILE A 56 -2.58 5.31 -0.59
N TRP A 57 -3.87 5.59 -0.67
CA TRP A 57 -4.77 5.58 0.49
C TRP A 57 -5.84 4.51 0.30
N MET A 58 -6.14 3.77 1.36
CA MET A 58 -7.19 2.75 1.37
C MET A 58 -7.93 2.72 2.71
N THR A 59 -9.22 2.40 2.67
CA THR A 59 -9.96 2.00 3.87
C THR A 59 -11.05 0.99 3.55
N GLN A 60 -11.28 0.09 4.48
CA GLN A 60 -12.21 -1.03 4.44
C GLN A 60 -12.57 -1.41 5.87
N ARG A 61 -13.60 -2.24 6.06
CA ARG A 61 -13.99 -2.74 7.39
C ARG A 61 -13.24 -4.02 7.77
N ASP A 62 -12.98 -4.86 6.79
CA ASP A 62 -12.45 -6.23 6.91
C ASP A 62 -11.54 -6.54 5.70
N GLY A 63 -11.24 -7.82 5.46
CA GLY A 63 -10.47 -8.23 4.29
C GLY A 63 -8.96 -7.98 4.41
N TYR A 64 -8.44 -7.65 5.61
CA TYR A 64 -7.03 -7.33 5.81
C TYR A 64 -6.08 -8.48 5.45
N ARG A 65 -6.50 -9.74 5.51
CA ARG A 65 -5.68 -10.88 5.06
C ARG A 65 -6.26 -11.75 3.97
N ASN A 66 -7.54 -11.59 3.66
CA ASN A 66 -8.22 -12.36 2.61
C ASN A 66 -8.34 -11.57 1.29
N VAL A 67 -7.91 -10.31 1.27
CA VAL A 67 -7.78 -9.52 0.05
C VAL A 67 -6.30 -9.29 -0.22
N LEU A 68 -5.84 -9.71 -1.40
CA LEU A 68 -4.46 -9.51 -1.84
C LEU A 68 -4.33 -8.21 -2.62
N LEU A 69 -3.28 -7.45 -2.32
CA LEU A 69 -2.81 -6.36 -3.16
C LEU A 69 -1.78 -6.88 -4.16
N ARG A 70 -2.01 -6.59 -5.44
CA ARG A 70 -1.07 -6.88 -6.52
C ARG A 70 -0.65 -5.60 -7.23
N ALA A 71 0.63 -5.48 -7.55
CA ALA A 71 1.12 -4.47 -8.47
C ALA A 71 2.06 -5.07 -9.51
N PHE A 72 1.97 -4.56 -10.73
CA PHE A 72 2.79 -4.95 -11.87
C PHE A 72 3.42 -3.71 -12.49
N TRP A 73 4.71 -3.79 -12.79
CA TRP A 73 5.46 -2.72 -13.44
C TRP A 73 5.84 -3.10 -14.87
N ASP A 74 5.70 -2.15 -15.79
CA ASP A 74 6.19 -2.24 -17.17
C ASP A 74 5.75 -3.48 -17.97
N ASP A 75 4.47 -3.84 -17.83
CA ASP A 75 3.84 -4.98 -18.48
C ASP A 75 4.47 -6.33 -18.12
N GLU A 76 5.09 -6.44 -16.94
CA GLU A 76 5.60 -7.71 -16.43
C GLU A 76 4.49 -8.75 -16.24
N GLU A 77 4.84 -10.03 -16.44
CA GLU A 77 3.89 -11.14 -16.35
C GLU A 77 3.52 -11.47 -14.89
N HIS A 78 4.47 -11.33 -13.97
CA HIS A 78 4.30 -11.68 -12.56
C HIS A 78 4.31 -10.43 -11.70
N PRO A 79 3.46 -10.35 -10.65
CA PRO A 79 3.36 -9.15 -9.84
C PRO A 79 4.63 -8.94 -9.00
N SER A 80 5.21 -7.76 -9.07
CA SER A 80 6.30 -7.30 -8.21
C SER A 80 5.88 -7.07 -6.76
N VAL A 81 4.62 -6.71 -6.54
CA VAL A 81 4.00 -6.58 -5.22
C VAL A 81 2.93 -7.66 -5.12
N LEU A 82 3.06 -8.57 -4.15
CA LEU A 82 2.04 -9.58 -3.86
C LEU A 82 2.03 -9.86 -2.36
N CYS A 83 1.03 -9.32 -1.68
CA CYS A 83 0.87 -9.46 -0.25
C CYS A 83 -0.58 -9.22 0.18
N PRO A 84 -1.02 -9.77 1.32
CA PRO A 84 -2.31 -9.39 1.88
C PRO A 84 -2.36 -7.89 2.18
N LEU A 85 -3.53 -7.28 1.94
CA LEU A 85 -3.72 -5.83 1.98
C LEU A 85 -3.29 -5.25 3.33
N GLY A 86 -3.72 -5.85 4.45
CA GLY A 86 -3.35 -5.40 5.79
C GLY A 86 -1.85 -5.50 6.06
N ASP A 87 -1.23 -6.63 5.72
CA ASP A 87 0.21 -6.85 5.91
C ASP A 87 1.05 -5.84 5.11
N PHE A 88 0.61 -5.44 3.91
CA PHE A 88 1.25 -4.37 3.13
C PHE A 88 1.37 -3.06 3.91
N PHE A 89 0.31 -2.69 4.62
CA PHE A 89 0.24 -1.48 5.44
C PHE A 89 0.65 -1.74 6.90
N GLY A 90 1.40 -2.81 7.18
CA GLY A 90 1.93 -3.08 8.52
C GLY A 90 0.90 -3.52 9.56
N LEU A 91 -0.32 -3.91 9.15
CA LEU A 91 -1.34 -4.47 10.03
C LEU A 91 -1.24 -6.00 10.06
N GLY A 92 -0.51 -6.52 11.04
CA GLY A 92 -0.32 -7.95 11.23
C GLY A 92 -1.57 -8.66 11.75
N ASN A 93 -1.84 -9.86 11.24
CA ASN A 93 -2.89 -10.77 11.73
C ASN A 93 -4.31 -10.16 11.76
N GLU A 94 -4.64 -9.28 10.82
CA GLU A 94 -5.96 -8.60 10.73
C GLU A 94 -6.28 -7.69 11.93
N ILE A 95 -5.31 -7.44 12.81
CA ILE A 95 -5.46 -6.56 13.95
C ILE A 95 -5.14 -5.14 13.50
N VAL A 96 -6.13 -4.25 13.62
CA VAL A 96 -5.94 -2.85 13.29
C VAL A 96 -5.33 -2.10 14.47
N ASN A 97 -4.39 -1.20 14.18
CA ASN A 97 -3.80 -0.33 15.18
C ASN A 97 -3.34 0.98 14.53
N SER A 98 -3.42 2.07 15.29
CA SER A 98 -2.94 3.36 14.84
C SER A 98 -1.42 3.42 15.00
N TYR A 99 -0.72 3.76 13.94
CA TYR A 99 0.73 4.00 13.96
C TYR A 99 1.12 4.98 12.86
N ASP A 100 2.31 5.56 12.97
CA ASP A 100 2.85 6.48 11.99
C ASP A 100 4.34 6.18 11.73
N SER A 101 4.73 6.30 10.47
CA SER A 101 6.11 6.15 9.99
C SER A 101 6.32 7.03 8.76
N LEU A 102 7.56 7.17 8.30
CA LEU A 102 7.84 7.97 7.11
C LEU A 102 7.11 7.47 5.85
N LEU A 103 6.97 6.15 5.71
CA LEU A 103 6.45 5.53 4.49
C LEU A 103 5.00 5.07 4.62
N PHE A 104 4.55 4.75 5.83
CA PHE A 104 3.22 4.19 6.07
C PHE A 104 2.59 4.80 7.31
N SER A 105 1.27 4.95 7.28
CA SER A 105 0.50 5.28 8.48
C SER A 105 -0.83 4.54 8.48
N ALA A 106 -1.30 4.22 9.69
CA ALA A 106 -2.60 3.63 9.93
C ALA A 106 -3.32 4.43 11.01
N SER A 107 -4.61 4.68 10.84
CA SER A 107 -5.44 5.39 11.82
C SER A 107 -6.79 4.72 11.98
N THR A 108 -7.12 4.34 13.20
CA THR A 108 -8.36 3.63 13.53
C THR A 108 -8.92 4.09 14.87
N ALA A 109 -10.25 4.03 15.02
CA ALA A 109 -10.91 4.20 16.31
C ALA A 109 -10.90 2.93 17.18
N GLY A 110 -10.51 1.78 16.61
CA GLY A 110 -10.60 0.46 17.25
C GLY A 110 -9.23 -0.21 17.41
N ASN A 111 -8.27 0.46 18.07
CA ASN A 111 -6.94 -0.12 18.28
C ASN A 111 -6.99 -1.52 18.92
N ASN A 112 -6.16 -2.44 18.42
CA ASN A 112 -6.06 -3.83 18.85
C ASN A 112 -7.34 -4.65 18.66
N GLN A 113 -8.16 -4.31 17.66
CA GLN A 113 -9.35 -5.08 17.29
C GLN A 113 -9.13 -5.77 15.94
N PHE A 114 -9.74 -6.94 15.79
CA PHE A 114 -9.79 -7.62 14.49
C PHE A 114 -10.76 -6.89 13.56
N ASN A 115 -10.41 -6.79 12.27
CA ASN A 115 -11.32 -6.40 11.18
C ASN A 115 -12.25 -5.23 11.54
N THR A 116 -11.64 -4.09 11.85
CA THR A 116 -12.35 -2.82 12.08
C THR A 116 -11.89 -1.78 11.08
N GLY A 117 -12.70 -0.73 10.85
CA GLY A 117 -12.32 0.36 9.96
C GLY A 117 -10.98 1.00 10.31
N CYS A 118 -10.06 1.04 9.35
CA CYS A 118 -8.76 1.67 9.47
C CYS A 118 -8.44 2.45 8.18
N ALA A 119 -8.01 3.70 8.33
CA ALA A 119 -7.46 4.49 7.23
C ALA A 119 -5.98 4.15 7.07
N LEU A 120 -5.57 3.76 5.87
CA LEU A 120 -4.23 3.29 5.55
C LEU A 120 -3.60 4.21 4.51
N ASN A 121 -2.37 4.65 4.75
CA ASN A 121 -1.60 5.44 3.81
C ASN A 121 -0.26 4.77 3.52
N CYS A 122 0.19 4.88 2.27
CA CYS A 122 1.52 4.51 1.81
C CYS A 122 2.07 5.66 0.96
N TYR A 123 3.29 6.11 1.26
CA TYR A 123 4.01 7.20 0.59
C TYR A 123 5.27 6.71 -0.13
N VAL A 124 5.45 5.39 -0.23
CA VAL A 124 6.56 4.78 -0.96
C VAL A 124 6.49 5.21 -2.43
N GLN A 125 7.62 5.65 -2.98
CA GLN A 125 7.72 5.98 -4.40
C GLN A 125 7.81 4.69 -5.22
N MET A 126 6.87 4.48 -6.13
CA MET A 126 6.81 3.31 -7.01
C MET A 126 6.90 3.77 -8.46
N PRO A 127 8.13 3.94 -8.98
CA PRO A 127 8.35 4.35 -10.37
C PRO A 127 7.99 3.23 -11.35
N PHE A 128 7.67 3.62 -12.59
CA PHE A 128 7.45 2.74 -13.74
C PHE A 128 7.74 3.51 -15.03
N ASN A 129 8.18 2.82 -16.09
CA ASN A 129 8.61 3.45 -17.34
C ASN A 129 7.61 3.31 -18.49
N LYS A 130 6.83 2.22 -18.50
CA LYS A 130 5.83 1.90 -19.52
C LYS A 130 4.42 1.86 -18.94
N SER A 131 4.24 1.18 -17.81
CA SER A 131 2.92 0.98 -17.23
C SER A 131 2.97 0.59 -15.76
N ALA A 132 1.90 0.88 -15.03
CA ALA A 132 1.65 0.37 -13.69
C ALA A 132 0.22 -0.16 -13.61
N ARG A 133 0.05 -1.39 -13.14
CA ARG A 133 -1.26 -1.99 -12.89
C ARG A 133 -1.39 -2.37 -11.43
N ILE A 134 -2.42 -1.85 -10.76
CA ILE A 134 -2.73 -2.16 -9.35
C ILE A 134 -4.05 -2.91 -9.31
N GLU A 135 -4.06 -4.05 -8.61
CA GLU A 135 -5.22 -4.93 -8.49
C GLU A 135 -5.48 -5.30 -7.04
N LEU A 136 -6.75 -5.54 -6.72
CA LEU A 136 -7.15 -6.29 -5.55
C LEU A 136 -7.74 -7.64 -5.97
N VAL A 137 -7.35 -8.69 -5.27
CA VAL A 137 -7.93 -10.03 -5.42
C VAL A 137 -8.66 -10.37 -4.14
N ASN A 138 -9.98 -10.53 -4.19
CA ASN A 138 -10.75 -10.99 -3.05
C ASN A 138 -10.70 -12.52 -3.00
N GLU A 139 -9.83 -13.09 -2.17
CA GLU A 139 -9.78 -14.54 -1.92
C GLU A 139 -10.71 -14.97 -0.77
N GLY A 140 -11.49 -14.03 -0.23
CA GLY A 140 -12.52 -14.30 0.76
C GLY A 140 -13.79 -14.91 0.17
N ASP A 141 -14.68 -15.31 1.06
CA ASP A 141 -16.01 -15.85 0.79
C ASP A 141 -17.13 -14.78 0.81
N GLU A 142 -16.81 -13.57 1.26
CA GLU A 142 -17.72 -12.44 1.37
C GLU A 142 -17.35 -11.30 0.42
N MET A 143 -18.33 -10.46 0.07
CA MET A 143 -18.10 -9.27 -0.76
C MET A 143 -17.24 -8.25 -0.02
N HIS A 144 -16.18 -7.77 -0.67
CA HIS A 144 -15.25 -6.80 -0.13
C HIS A 144 -15.57 -5.38 -0.61
N ARG A 145 -15.79 -4.46 0.33
CA ARG A 145 -16.08 -3.05 0.02
C ARG A 145 -14.84 -2.17 0.22
N GLN A 146 -14.34 -1.59 -0.87
CA GLN A 146 -13.09 -0.85 -0.90
C GLN A 146 -13.27 0.63 -1.25
N TYR A 147 -12.75 1.51 -0.39
CA TYR A 147 -12.42 2.89 -0.74
C TYR A 147 -10.93 3.01 -1.04
N PHE A 148 -10.54 3.71 -2.10
CA PHE A 148 -9.13 3.89 -2.42
C PHE A 148 -8.83 5.18 -3.17
N TYR A 149 -7.61 5.69 -2.99
CA TYR A 149 -6.93 6.65 -3.85
C TYR A 149 -5.56 6.08 -4.24
N ILE A 150 -5.25 6.11 -5.53
CA ILE A 150 -3.91 5.85 -6.07
C ILE A 150 -3.49 7.14 -6.77
N ASP A 151 -2.64 7.90 -6.10
CA ASP A 151 -2.08 9.16 -6.57
C ASP A 151 -0.73 8.91 -7.25
N TYR A 152 -0.58 9.53 -8.43
CA TYR A 152 0.61 9.34 -9.23
C TYR A 152 0.94 10.58 -10.05
N GLU A 153 2.19 10.63 -10.47
CA GLU A 153 2.68 11.60 -11.43
C GLU A 153 3.05 10.89 -12.74
N LEU A 154 2.70 11.50 -13.88
CA LEU A 154 3.21 11.11 -15.19
C LEU A 154 4.28 12.08 -15.67
N TYR A 155 5.30 11.52 -16.31
CA TYR A 155 6.47 12.23 -16.80
C TYR A 155 6.47 12.29 -18.33
N LYS A 156 7.11 13.34 -18.88
CA LYS A 156 7.25 13.50 -20.34
C LYS A 156 8.36 12.63 -20.93
N GLN A 157 9.32 12.26 -20.10
CA GLN A 157 10.50 11.51 -20.49
C GLN A 157 10.52 10.23 -19.65
N SER A 158 11.10 9.18 -20.22
CA SER A 158 11.43 7.98 -19.47
C SER A 158 12.33 8.31 -18.29
N LEU A 159 12.19 7.51 -17.25
CA LEU A 159 13.08 7.47 -16.11
C LEU A 159 14.44 6.91 -16.55
N ASP A 160 15.48 7.29 -15.80
CA ASP A 160 16.86 6.86 -16.05
C ASP A 160 17.00 5.32 -15.91
N ASP A 161 18.01 4.75 -16.59
CA ASP A 161 18.22 3.29 -16.64
C ASP A 161 18.62 2.67 -15.29
N ASP A 162 19.01 3.49 -14.30
CA ASP A 162 19.38 3.08 -12.95
C ASP A 162 18.22 3.10 -11.95
N VAL A 163 16.99 3.40 -12.40
CA VAL A 163 15.80 3.34 -11.57
C VAL A 163 15.44 1.90 -11.23
N ALA A 164 15.30 1.64 -9.94
CA ALA A 164 14.79 0.37 -9.40
C ALA A 164 13.28 0.43 -9.15
N TYR A 165 12.63 -0.74 -9.19
CA TYR A 165 11.20 -0.88 -8.91
C TYR A 165 10.92 -1.36 -7.50
N PHE A 166 9.73 -1.02 -7.01
CA PHE A 166 9.30 -1.40 -5.67
C PHE A 166 8.73 -2.83 -5.68
N HIS A 167 9.21 -3.67 -4.76
CA HIS A 167 8.75 -5.05 -4.62
C HIS A 167 8.30 -5.33 -3.19
N THR A 168 7.30 -6.21 -3.05
CA THR A 168 6.93 -6.79 -1.76
C THR A 168 6.76 -8.29 -1.88
N GLN A 169 7.07 -8.99 -0.80
CA GLN A 169 6.81 -10.41 -0.70
C GLN A 169 6.29 -10.73 0.69
N PHE A 170 5.10 -11.32 0.74
CA PHE A 170 4.59 -11.92 1.97
C PHE A 170 5.06 -13.37 2.12
N ARG A 171 5.47 -13.75 3.33
CA ARG A 171 5.81 -15.13 3.69
C ARG A 171 5.17 -15.45 5.03
N ARG A 172 4.64 -16.67 5.16
CA ARG A 172 4.04 -17.18 6.39
C ARG A 172 4.51 -18.61 6.62
N GLU A 173 4.74 -18.92 7.88
CA GLU A 173 5.07 -20.25 8.36
C GLU A 173 4.04 -20.66 9.44
N ASN A 174 3.52 -21.89 9.37
CA ASN A 174 2.59 -22.43 10.36
C ASN A 174 2.66 -23.98 10.38
N PRO A 175 3.12 -24.61 11.48
CA PRO A 175 3.62 -23.98 12.70
C PRO A 175 4.89 -23.16 12.43
N CYS A 176 5.08 -22.06 13.15
CA CYS A 176 6.35 -21.33 13.13
C CYS A 176 7.18 -21.85 14.31
N ASP A 177 8.38 -22.36 14.02
CA ASP A 177 9.30 -22.88 15.05
C ASP A 177 9.78 -21.78 16.02
N GLY A 178 9.55 -20.52 15.65
CA GLY A 178 9.92 -19.33 16.43
C GLY A 178 11.43 -19.09 16.43
N TRP A 179 11.83 -17.93 16.94
CA TRP A 179 13.22 -17.61 17.23
C TRP A 179 13.27 -16.84 18.55
N GLY A 180 14.36 -16.98 19.31
CA GLY A 180 14.51 -16.26 20.58
C GLY A 180 13.69 -16.82 21.75
N HIS A 181 13.55 -18.14 21.86
CA HIS A 181 12.89 -18.77 23.02
C HIS A 181 13.62 -18.48 24.35
N GLU A 182 14.90 -18.14 24.25
CA GLU A 182 15.76 -17.62 25.32
C GLU A 182 15.46 -16.15 25.69
N ILE A 183 14.80 -15.39 24.81
CA ILE A 183 14.46 -13.98 25.05
C ILE A 183 13.15 -13.92 25.82
N ARG A 184 13.25 -13.56 27.10
CA ARG A 184 12.08 -13.38 27.96
C ARG A 184 11.36 -12.08 27.59
N VAL A 185 10.20 -12.17 26.95
CA VAL A 185 9.34 -11.02 26.64
C VAL A 185 8.91 -10.26 27.92
N ASN A 186 8.58 -8.97 27.79
CA ASN A 186 8.18 -8.09 28.89
C ASN A 186 9.23 -7.95 30.01
N THR A 187 10.52 -8.04 29.66
CA THR A 187 11.64 -7.75 30.56
C THR A 187 12.32 -6.44 30.16
N PRO A 188 13.00 -5.73 31.08
CA PRO A 188 13.77 -4.53 30.74
C PRO A 188 14.76 -4.76 29.60
N GLU A 189 15.35 -5.94 29.51
CA GLU A 189 16.33 -6.33 28.48
C GLU A 189 15.69 -6.48 27.08
N ALA A 190 14.40 -6.86 27.02
CA ALA A 190 13.62 -6.94 25.78
C ALA A 190 12.94 -5.60 25.41
N ASN A 191 12.84 -4.67 26.36
CA ASN A 191 12.31 -3.33 26.14
C ASN A 191 13.41 -2.41 25.61
N ILE A 192 13.83 -2.62 24.37
CA ILE A 192 14.70 -1.67 23.70
C ILE A 192 13.86 -0.42 23.43
N VAL A 193 14.14 0.66 24.17
CA VAL A 193 13.61 1.98 23.84
C VAL A 193 14.16 2.31 22.45
N ASN A 194 13.31 2.51 21.46
CA ASN A 194 13.73 3.02 20.15
C ASN A 194 14.45 4.36 20.39
N ALA A 195 15.78 4.33 20.35
CA ALA A 195 16.65 5.49 20.53
C ALA A 195 16.79 6.27 19.23
#